data_AF-A0A950ACA4-F1
#
_entry.id   AF-A0A950ACA4-F1
#
_cell.length_a   1.000
_cell.length_b   1.000
_cell.length_c   1.000
_cell.angle_alpha   90.00
_cell.angle_beta   90.00
_cell.angle_gamma   90.00
#
_symmetry.space_group_name_H-M   'P 1'
#
loop_
_entity.id
_entity.type
_entity.pdbx_description
1 polymer ?
#
loop_
_entity_poly.entity_id
_entity_poly.type
_entity_poly.pdbx_seq_one_letter_code
_entity_poly.pdbx_strand_id
1 'polypeptide(L)'
;MRRVVACALALAWSVCMVAMVASAGAAAPAQGPTNDNARLAQLRQKIKYVFVIYQENRSFDSYFGTFPGADGFFSGLPREIPGFQQPLQNTDGSMTLVSPFRIGPEQWAADTDDVDHSHTRTVAKMNITNGVPKMDRFALVEEQKYAPSGNPSLVAKQMGELTMAYADCDTVPYLWMYARRFSLYDHVFESISGPSTPGNLVIIAAQAGITQWLLHPNETFADDGNTGPGVPVVNDADPLWGSPSDKSAHPMAVNPKDFPGY
;
A
#
# COMPACT_ATOMS: atom_id res chain seq x y z
N MET A 1 -20.44 -36.68 -37.15
CA MET A 1 -21.50 -36.77 -38.18
C MET A 1 -22.85 -36.52 -37.53
N ARG A 2 -23.57 -35.50 -38.04
CA ARG A 2 -25.04 -35.29 -38.15
C ARG A 2 -25.94 -36.03 -37.13
N ARG A 3 -26.88 -35.37 -36.46
CA ARG A 3 -28.02 -34.68 -37.11
C ARG A 3 -28.55 -33.48 -36.31
N VAL A 4 -28.84 -32.46 -37.10
CA VAL A 4 -29.65 -31.27 -36.84
C VAL A 4 -31.13 -31.66 -36.82
N VAL A 5 -31.92 -31.06 -35.92
CA VAL A 5 -33.34 -30.79 -36.14
C VAL A 5 -33.58 -29.33 -35.76
N ALA A 6 -33.96 -28.54 -36.76
CA ALA A 6 -34.39 -27.17 -36.63
C ALA A 6 -35.91 -27.13 -36.43
N CYS A 7 -36.41 -26.13 -35.71
CA CYS A 7 -37.74 -25.58 -35.98
C CYS A 7 -37.69 -24.08 -35.74
N ALA A 8 -37.87 -23.35 -36.85
CA ALA A 8 -37.89 -21.90 -36.90
C ALA A 8 -39.25 -21.35 -36.43
N LEU A 9 -39.25 -20.14 -35.90
CA LEU A 9 -40.37 -19.20 -36.04
C LEU A 9 -39.80 -17.79 -35.96
N ALA A 10 -39.74 -17.15 -37.13
CA ALA A 10 -39.50 -15.73 -37.27
C ALA A 10 -40.80 -14.98 -36.93
N LEU A 11 -40.73 -14.00 -36.04
CA LEU A 11 -41.69 -12.90 -35.99
C LEU A 11 -40.91 -11.59 -36.11
N ALA A 12 -41.15 -10.91 -37.23
CA ALA A 12 -40.69 -9.56 -37.48
C ALA A 12 -41.54 -8.57 -36.66
N TRP A 13 -40.92 -7.89 -35.70
CA TRP A 13 -41.49 -6.70 -35.07
C TRP A 13 -40.59 -5.50 -35.37
N SER A 14 -41.19 -4.50 -36.02
CA SER A 14 -40.60 -3.22 -36.34
C SER A 14 -40.08 -2.53 -35.08
N VAL A 15 -38.77 -2.28 -35.02
CA VAL A 15 -38.17 -1.46 -33.95
C VAL A 15 -38.28 -0.01 -34.37
N CYS A 16 -39.17 0.73 -33.70
CA CYS A 16 -39.17 2.18 -33.69
C CYS A 16 -37.91 2.62 -32.91
N MET A 17 -36.88 3.11 -33.61
CA MET A 17 -35.71 3.74 -32.99
C MET A 17 -36.15 5.06 -32.35
N VAL A 18 -36.49 5.02 -31.07
CA VAL A 18 -36.46 6.22 -30.23
C VAL A 18 -35.02 6.36 -29.77
N ALA A 19 -34.30 7.34 -30.33
CA ALA A 19 -33.01 7.75 -29.83
C ALA A 19 -33.20 8.37 -28.44
N MET A 20 -33.02 7.57 -27.37
CA MET A 20 -32.77 8.12 -26.05
C MET A 20 -31.34 8.65 -26.05
N VAL A 21 -31.20 9.96 -26.24
CA VAL A 21 -29.98 10.67 -25.89
C VAL A 21 -29.89 10.62 -24.37
N ALA A 22 -29.16 9.65 -23.84
CA ALA A 22 -28.75 9.65 -22.44
C ALA A 22 -27.76 10.82 -22.27
N SER A 23 -28.26 11.96 -21.79
CA SER A 23 -27.41 13.01 -21.27
C SER A 23 -26.62 12.43 -20.10
N ALA A 24 -25.33 12.18 -20.31
CA ALA A 24 -24.38 11.92 -19.24
C ALA A 24 -24.30 13.18 -18.38
N GLY A 25 -25.20 13.29 -17.40
CA GLY A 25 -25.05 14.24 -16.32
C GLY A 25 -23.83 13.81 -15.53
N ALA A 26 -22.75 14.60 -15.60
CA ALA A 26 -21.67 14.51 -14.63
C ALA A 26 -22.32 14.56 -13.24
N ALA A 27 -22.18 13.47 -12.47
CA ALA A 27 -22.63 13.46 -11.09
C ALA A 27 -21.88 14.58 -10.37
N ALA A 28 -22.59 15.66 -10.03
CA ALA A 28 -22.05 16.69 -9.17
C ALA A 28 -21.58 16.00 -7.87
N PRO A 29 -20.41 16.36 -7.32
CA PRO A 29 -19.97 15.81 -6.06
C PRO A 29 -21.08 16.03 -5.05
N ALA A 30 -21.53 14.95 -4.40
CA ALA A 30 -22.57 15.02 -3.40
C ALA A 30 -22.15 16.04 -2.33
N GLN A 31 -22.76 17.22 -2.34
CA GLN A 31 -22.61 18.18 -1.25
C GLN A 31 -23.14 17.50 0.01
N GLY A 32 -22.24 17.08 0.89
CA GLY A 32 -22.62 16.45 2.14
C GLY A 32 -23.53 17.40 2.96
N PRO A 33 -24.50 16.87 3.73
CA PRO A 33 -25.39 17.67 4.56
C PRO A 33 -24.69 18.83 5.28
N THR A 34 -25.19 20.03 5.02
CA THR A 34 -24.69 21.36 5.40
C THR A 34 -24.86 21.69 6.89
N ASN A 35 -24.70 20.71 7.79
CA ASN A 35 -24.72 20.97 9.23
C ASN A 35 -23.72 20.07 9.96
N ASP A 36 -22.45 20.43 9.84
CA ASP A 36 -21.34 19.75 10.51
C ASP A 36 -21.54 19.71 12.04
N ASN A 37 -22.18 20.73 12.62
CA ASN A 37 -22.48 20.77 14.05
C ASN A 37 -23.47 19.67 14.47
N ALA A 38 -24.54 19.45 13.70
CA ALA A 38 -25.50 18.39 13.98
C ALA A 38 -24.86 17.00 13.81
N ARG A 39 -23.99 16.82 12.81
CA ARG A 39 -23.22 15.58 12.60
C ARG A 39 -22.24 15.32 13.72
N LEU A 40 -21.46 16.33 14.14
CA LEU A 40 -20.56 16.22 15.30
C LEU A 40 -21.32 15.90 16.58
N ALA A 41 -22.49 16.53 16.79
CA ALA A 41 -23.34 16.24 17.95
C ALA A 41 -23.81 14.78 17.95
N GLN A 42 -24.27 14.26 16.80
CA GLN A 42 -24.64 12.85 16.66
C GLN A 42 -23.45 11.90 16.86
N LEU A 43 -22.28 12.23 16.30
CA LEU A 43 -21.06 11.43 16.48
C LEU A 43 -20.69 11.35 17.96
N ARG A 44 -20.65 12.48 18.67
CA ARG A 44 -20.39 12.54 20.11
C ARG A 44 -21.45 11.80 20.95
N GLN A 45 -22.70 11.75 20.49
CA GLN A 45 -23.76 11.02 21.16
C GLN A 45 -23.59 9.50 21.00
N LYS A 46 -23.25 9.03 19.78
CA LYS A 46 -23.27 7.61 19.42
C LYS A 46 -21.92 6.91 19.58
N ILE A 47 -20.81 7.61 19.40
CA ILE A 47 -19.46 7.04 19.48
C ILE A 47 -18.83 7.48 20.81
N LYS A 48 -18.50 6.49 21.65
CA LYS A 48 -17.88 6.72 22.97
C LYS A 48 -16.44 6.26 23.05
N TYR A 49 -16.09 5.25 22.25
CA TYR A 49 -14.77 4.65 22.21
C TYR A 49 -14.34 4.50 20.77
N VAL A 50 -13.09 4.86 20.49
CA VAL A 50 -12.42 4.61 19.22
C VAL A 50 -11.21 3.74 19.53
N PHE A 51 -11.17 2.57 18.94
CA PHE A 51 -10.02 1.67 19.01
C PHE A 51 -9.29 1.77 17.68
N VAL A 52 -8.03 2.16 17.72
CA VAL A 52 -7.15 2.20 16.56
C VAL A 52 -6.26 0.98 16.65
N ILE A 53 -6.47 0.03 15.74
CA ILE A 53 -5.62 -1.16 15.60
C ILE A 53 -4.66 -0.86 14.45
N TYR A 54 -3.40 -0.56 14.79
CA TYR A 54 -2.37 -0.23 13.82
C TYR A 54 -1.59 -1.50 13.45
N GLN A 55 -1.72 -1.93 12.20
CA GLN A 55 -1.05 -3.11 11.65
C GLN A 55 0.21 -2.70 10.89
N GLU A 56 1.05 -3.68 10.54
CA GLU A 56 2.38 -3.45 9.97
C GLU A 56 2.57 -4.07 8.56
N ASN A 57 3.46 -3.44 7.80
CA ASN A 57 4.15 -3.89 6.57
C ASN A 57 3.32 -4.55 5.46
N ARG A 58 2.10 -4.06 5.17
CA ARG A 58 1.25 -4.55 4.07
C ARG A 58 0.60 -3.42 3.29
N SER A 59 0.73 -3.47 1.96
CA SER A 59 0.01 -2.55 1.06
C SER A 59 -1.47 -2.93 0.95
N PHE A 60 -2.30 -2.00 0.46
CA PHE A 60 -3.70 -2.30 0.17
C PHE A 60 -3.84 -3.47 -0.80
N ASP A 61 -3.11 -3.43 -1.92
CA ASP A 61 -3.17 -4.46 -2.95
C ASP A 61 -2.70 -5.84 -2.46
N SER A 62 -1.77 -5.88 -1.50
CA SER A 62 -1.32 -7.14 -0.88
C SER A 62 -2.44 -7.90 -0.17
N TYR A 63 -3.48 -7.22 0.33
CA TYR A 63 -4.59 -7.86 1.07
C TYR A 63 -5.96 -7.72 0.40
N PHE A 64 -6.19 -6.64 -0.34
CA PHE A 64 -7.50 -6.27 -0.86
C PHE A 64 -7.49 -5.95 -2.36
N GLY A 65 -6.37 -6.18 -3.07
CA GLY A 65 -6.29 -5.93 -4.50
C GLY A 65 -7.30 -6.73 -5.33
N THR A 66 -7.74 -7.89 -4.83
CA THR A 66 -8.81 -8.72 -5.43
C THR A 66 -10.18 -8.56 -4.76
N PHE A 67 -10.32 -7.65 -3.78
CA PHE A 67 -11.58 -7.49 -3.05
C PHE A 67 -12.68 -6.93 -3.96
N PRO A 68 -13.87 -7.55 -4.02
CA PRO A 68 -14.93 -7.10 -4.93
C PRO A 68 -15.38 -5.66 -4.68
N GLY A 69 -15.23 -4.80 -5.70
CA GLY A 69 -15.66 -3.40 -5.67
C GLY A 69 -14.63 -2.42 -5.11
N ALA A 70 -13.45 -2.88 -4.69
CA ALA A 70 -12.33 -2.00 -4.37
C ALA A 70 -11.65 -1.48 -5.66
N ASP A 71 -11.03 -0.31 -5.58
CA ASP A 71 -10.06 0.14 -6.58
C ASP A 71 -8.75 -0.64 -6.47
N GLY A 72 -8.71 -1.83 -7.07
CA GLY A 72 -7.56 -2.74 -7.08
C GLY A 72 -7.34 -3.40 -8.44
N PHE A 73 -6.83 -4.63 -8.48
CA PHE A 73 -6.46 -5.33 -9.73
C PHE A 73 -7.62 -5.55 -10.72
N PHE A 74 -8.87 -5.49 -10.24
CA PHE A 74 -10.07 -5.66 -11.07
C PHE A 74 -10.83 -4.36 -11.34
N SER A 75 -10.30 -3.19 -10.96
CA SER A 75 -10.96 -1.90 -11.21
C SER A 75 -10.82 -1.41 -12.67
N GLY A 76 -9.90 -1.99 -13.44
CA GLY A 76 -9.66 -1.69 -14.85
C GLY A 76 -9.07 -2.87 -15.63
N LEU A 77 -8.73 -2.65 -16.90
CA LEU A 77 -7.97 -3.67 -17.65
C LEU A 77 -6.52 -3.70 -17.13
N PRO A 78 -5.87 -4.87 -17.03
CA PRO A 78 -4.47 -4.96 -16.55
C PRO A 78 -3.48 -4.00 -17.21
N ARG A 79 -3.66 -3.71 -18.50
CA ARG A 79 -2.81 -2.77 -19.27
C ARG A 79 -3.01 -1.28 -18.90
N GLU A 80 -4.09 -0.97 -18.19
CA GLU A 80 -4.47 0.38 -17.76
C GLU A 80 -3.99 0.67 -16.33
N ILE A 81 -3.63 -0.37 -15.58
CA ILE A 81 -3.12 -0.28 -14.21
C ILE A 81 -1.59 -0.05 -14.26
N PRO A 82 -1.08 1.11 -13.82
CA PRO A 82 0.36 1.37 -13.77
C PRO A 82 1.10 0.30 -12.98
N GLY A 83 2.23 -0.17 -13.50
CA GLY A 83 3.05 -1.14 -12.79
C GLY A 83 2.45 -2.55 -12.65
N PHE A 84 1.35 -2.86 -13.32
CA PHE A 84 0.75 -4.21 -13.26
C PHE A 84 1.75 -5.27 -13.70
N GLN A 85 2.46 -5.05 -14.81
CA GLN A 85 3.58 -5.90 -15.20
C GLN A 85 4.89 -5.17 -14.95
N GLN A 86 5.81 -5.83 -14.25
CA GLN A 86 7.12 -5.24 -13.91
C GLN A 86 8.26 -6.13 -14.41
N PRO A 87 9.38 -5.53 -14.83
CA PRO A 87 10.57 -6.27 -15.20
C PRO A 87 11.19 -6.96 -13.98
N LEU A 88 11.76 -8.13 -14.23
CA LEU A 88 12.53 -8.92 -13.27
C LEU A 88 13.64 -9.66 -14.05
N GLN A 89 14.75 -10.01 -13.40
CA GLN A 89 15.79 -10.80 -14.03
C GLN A 89 15.70 -12.28 -13.60
N ASN A 90 15.81 -13.20 -14.57
CA ASN A 90 15.95 -14.62 -14.27
C ASN A 90 17.37 -14.92 -13.76
N THR A 91 17.54 -16.06 -13.09
CA THR A 91 18.85 -16.47 -12.54
C THR A 91 19.92 -16.72 -13.62
N ASP A 92 19.52 -16.88 -14.88
CA ASP A 92 20.41 -16.97 -16.03
C ASP A 92 20.78 -15.60 -16.65
N GLY A 93 20.22 -14.51 -16.12
CA GLY A 93 20.45 -13.13 -16.58
C GLY A 93 19.45 -12.65 -17.63
N SER A 94 18.56 -13.50 -18.14
CA SER A 94 17.52 -13.08 -19.07
C SER A 94 16.45 -12.22 -18.38
N MET A 95 15.88 -11.25 -19.09
CA MET A 95 14.78 -10.43 -18.54
C MET A 95 13.44 -11.14 -18.71
N THR A 96 12.57 -11.01 -17.71
CA THR A 96 11.18 -11.47 -17.74
C THR A 96 10.25 -10.37 -17.21
N LEU A 97 8.94 -10.61 -17.32
CA LEU A 97 7.91 -9.79 -16.70
C LEU A 97 7.20 -10.61 -15.62
N VAL A 98 6.91 -9.96 -14.49
CA VAL A 98 6.07 -10.50 -13.42
C VAL A 98 4.79 -9.67 -13.34
N SER A 99 3.65 -10.35 -13.24
CA SER A 99 2.32 -9.75 -12.97
C SER A 99 1.93 -10.06 -11.53
N PRO A 100 0.95 -9.37 -10.93
CA PRO A 100 0.53 -9.70 -9.57
C PRO A 100 0.02 -11.13 -9.54
N PHE A 101 0.46 -11.90 -8.55
CA PHE A 101 0.07 -13.30 -8.42
C PHE A 101 -0.31 -13.62 -6.98
N ARG A 102 -1.24 -14.57 -6.85
CA ARG A 102 -1.75 -14.96 -5.56
C ARG A 102 -0.78 -15.91 -4.86
N ILE A 103 -0.50 -15.65 -3.60
CA ILE A 103 0.07 -16.60 -2.65
C ILE A 103 -0.99 -16.99 -1.62
N GLY A 104 -0.99 -18.25 -1.20
CA GLY A 104 -1.97 -18.79 -0.27
C GLY A 104 -1.33 -19.58 0.88
N PRO A 105 -2.15 -20.28 1.68
CA PRO A 105 -1.66 -21.09 2.81
C PRO A 105 -0.65 -22.18 2.39
N GLU A 106 -0.78 -22.74 1.17
CA GLU A 106 0.17 -23.72 0.63
C GLU A 106 1.58 -23.14 0.41
N GLN A 107 1.67 -21.82 0.18
CA GLN A 107 2.92 -21.07 0.03
C GLN A 107 3.32 -20.36 1.32
N TRP A 108 2.67 -20.67 2.46
CA TRP A 108 2.93 -20.04 3.76
C TRP A 108 2.76 -18.52 3.74
N ALA A 109 1.77 -18.01 2.99
CA ALA A 109 1.54 -16.57 2.83
C ALA A 109 1.22 -15.79 4.13
N ALA A 110 0.98 -16.49 5.25
CA ALA A 110 0.84 -15.88 6.56
C ALA A 110 2.19 -15.43 7.17
N ASP A 111 3.31 -15.98 6.68
CA ASP A 111 4.67 -15.74 7.18
C ASP A 111 5.64 -15.59 6.00
N THR A 112 5.48 -14.48 5.27
CA THR A 112 6.38 -14.14 4.17
C THR A 112 7.58 -13.36 4.70
N ASP A 113 8.66 -13.34 3.92
CA ASP A 113 9.76 -12.40 4.14
C ASP A 113 9.29 -10.93 4.03
N ASP A 114 10.14 -10.02 4.50
CA ASP A 114 9.87 -8.60 4.54
C ASP A 114 10.56 -7.88 3.38
N VAL A 115 9.74 -7.28 2.51
CA VAL A 115 10.23 -6.49 1.38
C VAL A 115 10.69 -5.13 1.89
N ASP A 116 11.74 -4.57 1.28
CA ASP A 116 12.30 -3.32 1.73
C ASP A 116 11.28 -2.17 1.68
N HIS A 117 11.10 -1.52 2.83
CA HIS A 117 10.17 -0.42 3.02
C HIS A 117 10.91 0.82 3.55
N SER A 118 12.24 0.89 3.36
CA SER A 118 13.00 2.13 3.62
C SER A 118 12.54 3.25 2.68
N HIS A 119 12.65 4.50 3.13
CA HIS A 119 12.26 5.66 2.33
C HIS A 119 12.94 5.67 0.95
N THR A 120 14.25 5.44 0.92
CA THR A 120 15.07 5.51 -0.29
C THR A 120 14.71 4.42 -1.29
N ARG A 121 14.45 3.18 -0.83
CA ARG A 121 13.99 2.12 -1.75
C ARG A 121 12.56 2.30 -2.17
N THR A 122 11.65 2.70 -1.30
CA THR A 122 10.26 2.96 -1.70
C THR A 122 10.20 4.01 -2.81
N VAL A 123 10.98 5.11 -2.69
CA VAL A 123 11.10 6.12 -3.75
C VAL A 123 11.69 5.52 -5.05
N ALA A 124 12.72 4.68 -4.94
CA ALA A 124 13.30 4.00 -6.11
C ALA A 124 12.30 3.06 -6.82
N LYS A 125 11.47 2.35 -6.04
CA LYS A 125 10.39 1.45 -6.53
C LYS A 125 9.28 2.21 -7.26
N MET A 126 8.88 3.38 -6.73
CA MET A 126 7.87 4.25 -7.36
C MET A 126 8.30 4.78 -8.74
N ASN A 127 9.61 4.87 -8.98
CA ASN A 127 10.22 5.29 -10.25
C ASN A 127 9.59 6.58 -10.80
N ILE A 128 9.75 7.68 -10.06
CA ILE A 128 9.21 8.99 -10.46
C ILE A 128 10.12 9.60 -11.52
N THR A 129 9.64 9.70 -12.75
CA THR A 129 10.36 10.33 -13.87
C THR A 129 9.66 11.61 -14.28
N ASN A 130 10.36 12.75 -14.22
CA ASN A 130 9.82 14.08 -14.55
C ASN A 130 8.50 14.39 -13.79
N GLY A 131 8.44 14.02 -12.50
CA GLY A 131 7.26 14.21 -11.66
C GLY A 131 6.11 13.23 -11.91
N VAL A 132 6.26 12.26 -12.82
CA VAL A 132 5.26 11.24 -13.10
C VAL A 132 5.67 9.93 -12.41
N PRO A 133 4.90 9.41 -11.44
CA PRO A 133 5.15 8.11 -10.85
C PRO A 133 4.84 7.01 -11.87
N LYS A 134 5.85 6.22 -12.24
CA LYS A 134 5.67 5.09 -13.18
C LYS A 134 5.19 3.82 -12.48
N MET A 135 5.51 3.68 -11.19
CA MET A 135 5.10 2.57 -10.33
C MET A 135 5.53 1.19 -10.84
N ASP A 136 6.61 1.11 -11.62
CA ASP A 136 6.99 -0.06 -12.42
C ASP A 136 8.35 -0.68 -12.03
N ARG A 137 8.87 -0.36 -10.84
CA ARG A 137 10.19 -0.84 -10.36
C ARG A 137 10.18 -1.56 -9.02
N PHE A 138 9.02 -1.87 -8.45
CA PHE A 138 8.90 -2.63 -7.20
C PHE A 138 9.68 -3.95 -7.24
N ALA A 139 9.44 -4.76 -8.27
CA ALA A 139 10.07 -6.07 -8.42
C ALA A 139 11.59 -5.96 -8.65
N LEU A 140 12.00 -5.13 -9.60
CA LEU A 140 13.41 -5.01 -9.98
C LEU A 140 14.27 -4.36 -8.87
N VAL A 141 13.78 -3.32 -8.20
CA VAL A 141 14.53 -2.64 -7.13
C VAL A 141 14.67 -3.54 -5.91
N GLU A 142 13.63 -4.34 -5.59
CA GLU A 142 13.73 -5.31 -4.50
C GLU A 142 14.69 -6.45 -4.86
N GLU A 143 14.65 -6.99 -6.08
CA GLU A 143 15.62 -7.99 -6.53
C GLU A 143 17.07 -7.46 -6.42
N GLN A 144 17.32 -6.23 -6.91
CA GLN A 144 18.64 -5.60 -6.93
C GLN A 144 19.20 -5.32 -5.54
N LYS A 145 18.36 -5.24 -4.49
CA LYS A 145 18.83 -5.22 -3.10
C LYS A 145 19.67 -6.45 -2.77
N TYR A 146 19.24 -7.61 -3.26
CA TYR A 146 19.87 -8.91 -2.97
C TYR A 146 20.83 -9.35 -4.08
N ALA A 147 20.81 -8.70 -5.24
CA ALA A 147 21.71 -8.91 -6.36
C ALA A 147 22.14 -7.59 -7.01
N PRO A 148 22.99 -6.78 -6.35
CA PRO A 148 23.38 -5.46 -6.86
C PRO A 148 24.23 -5.52 -8.14
N SER A 149 24.79 -6.70 -8.48
CA SER A 149 25.57 -6.91 -9.70
C SER A 149 25.50 -8.37 -10.15
N GLY A 150 25.59 -8.60 -11.46
CA GLY A 150 25.54 -9.94 -12.05
C GLY A 150 24.13 -10.50 -12.09
N ASN A 151 24.01 -11.80 -12.37
CA ASN A 151 22.73 -12.48 -12.40
C ASN A 151 22.20 -12.71 -10.97
N PRO A 152 20.89 -12.57 -10.71
CA PRO A 152 20.34 -12.80 -9.39
C PRO A 152 20.41 -14.27 -8.97
N SER A 153 20.55 -14.51 -7.67
CA SER A 153 20.26 -15.82 -7.09
C SER A 153 18.75 -16.10 -7.13
N LEU A 154 18.35 -17.36 -6.88
CA LEU A 154 16.92 -17.68 -6.76
C LEU A 154 16.24 -16.86 -5.66
N VAL A 155 16.91 -16.65 -4.53
CA VAL A 155 16.38 -15.85 -3.41
C VAL A 155 16.19 -14.39 -3.82
N ALA A 156 17.17 -13.79 -4.51
CA ALA A 156 17.06 -12.41 -4.97
C ALA A 156 15.88 -12.23 -5.93
N LYS A 157 15.71 -13.16 -6.88
CA LYS A 157 14.57 -13.18 -7.80
C LYS A 157 13.24 -13.30 -7.04
N GLN A 158 13.18 -14.21 -6.06
CA GLN A 158 11.97 -14.43 -5.24
C GLN A 158 11.61 -13.22 -4.37
N MET A 159 12.60 -12.46 -3.86
CA MET A 159 12.32 -11.20 -3.16
C MET A 159 11.70 -10.15 -4.10
N GLY A 160 12.17 -10.08 -5.34
CA GLY A 160 11.52 -9.26 -6.38
C GLY A 160 10.09 -9.73 -6.67
N GLU A 161 9.87 -11.03 -6.84
CA GLU A 161 8.54 -11.61 -7.05
C GLU A 161 7.59 -11.35 -5.87
N LEU A 162 8.09 -11.41 -4.63
CA LEU A 162 7.29 -11.19 -3.43
C LEU A 162 6.63 -9.81 -3.39
N THR A 163 7.26 -8.78 -3.99
CA THR A 163 6.64 -7.44 -4.11
C THR A 163 5.36 -7.44 -4.96
N MET A 164 5.20 -8.44 -5.82
CA MET A 164 4.04 -8.61 -6.71
C MET A 164 3.05 -9.67 -6.17
N ALA A 165 3.34 -10.25 -5.00
CA ALA A 165 2.48 -11.25 -4.39
C ALA A 165 1.31 -10.59 -3.64
N TYR A 166 0.13 -11.20 -3.73
CA TYR A 166 -1.03 -10.81 -2.92
C TYR A 166 -1.67 -12.02 -2.25
N ALA A 167 -2.25 -11.79 -1.09
CA ALA A 167 -3.07 -12.73 -0.35
C ALA A 167 -4.55 -12.54 -0.68
N ASP A 168 -5.36 -13.58 -0.43
CA ASP A 168 -6.81 -13.54 -0.63
C ASP A 168 -7.54 -13.99 0.65
N CYS A 169 -8.86 -14.11 0.58
CA CYS A 169 -9.75 -14.42 1.69
C CYS A 169 -9.49 -15.75 2.40
N ASP A 170 -8.75 -16.69 1.82
CA ASP A 170 -8.34 -17.93 2.48
C ASP A 170 -7.07 -17.77 3.33
N THR A 171 -6.33 -16.67 3.14
CA THR A 171 -5.12 -16.34 3.89
C THR A 171 -5.41 -15.29 4.96
N VAL A 172 -6.19 -14.25 4.61
CA VAL A 172 -6.61 -13.17 5.54
C VAL A 172 -8.14 -13.11 5.73
N PRO A 173 -8.80 -14.21 6.12
CA PRO A 173 -10.26 -14.33 6.15
C PRO A 173 -10.94 -13.30 7.05
N TYR A 174 -10.33 -12.94 8.18
CA TYR A 174 -10.93 -11.99 9.12
C TYR A 174 -10.93 -10.56 8.58
N LEU A 175 -9.86 -10.14 7.89
CA LEU A 175 -9.79 -8.82 7.27
C LEU A 175 -10.84 -8.69 6.15
N TRP A 176 -10.99 -9.71 5.31
CA TRP A 176 -12.03 -9.76 4.28
C TRP A 176 -13.44 -9.80 4.87
N MET A 177 -13.65 -10.54 5.96
CA MET A 177 -14.92 -10.53 6.69
C MET A 177 -15.25 -9.12 7.20
N TYR A 178 -14.29 -8.39 7.75
CA TYR A 178 -14.50 -7.01 8.21
C TYR A 178 -14.81 -6.07 7.04
N ALA A 179 -14.03 -6.11 5.96
CA ALA A 179 -14.27 -5.30 4.76
C ALA A 179 -15.66 -5.54 4.15
N ARG A 180 -16.18 -6.78 4.20
CA ARG A 180 -17.53 -7.10 3.71
C ARG A 180 -18.65 -6.60 4.64
N ARG A 181 -18.41 -6.52 5.94
CA ARG A 181 -19.44 -6.17 6.94
C ARG A 181 -19.44 -4.69 7.32
N PHE A 182 -18.30 -4.03 7.15
CA PHE A 182 -18.08 -2.64 7.52
C PHE A 182 -17.63 -1.84 6.29
N SER A 183 -17.05 -0.67 6.53
CA SER A 183 -16.48 0.16 5.47
C SER A 183 -15.03 -0.23 5.22
N LEU A 184 -14.70 -0.48 3.96
CA LEU A 184 -13.32 -0.51 3.47
C LEU A 184 -13.03 0.84 2.80
N TYR A 185 -11.93 1.48 3.17
CA TYR A 185 -11.42 2.64 2.45
C TYR A 185 -10.28 2.16 1.55
N ASP A 186 -10.37 2.40 0.25
CA ASP A 186 -9.40 2.00 -0.77
C ASP A 186 -8.53 3.16 -1.27
N HIS A 187 -8.69 4.34 -0.69
CA HIS A 187 -7.93 5.56 -1.00
C HIS A 187 -7.32 6.17 0.28
N VAL A 188 -6.61 5.34 1.05
CA VAL A 188 -5.87 5.75 2.24
C VAL A 188 -4.39 5.50 2.00
N PHE A 189 -3.59 6.56 2.07
CA PHE A 189 -2.17 6.54 1.75
C PHE A 189 -1.34 6.91 2.96
N GLU A 190 -0.11 6.38 3.03
CA GLU A 190 0.90 6.89 3.95
C GLU A 190 1.13 8.39 3.69
N SER A 191 1.35 9.18 4.76
CA SER A 191 1.62 10.63 4.58
C SER A 191 3.07 10.93 4.23
N ILE A 192 3.97 9.98 4.49
CA ILE A 192 5.39 10.07 4.22
C ILE A 192 5.85 8.65 3.86
N SER A 193 6.59 8.51 2.77
CA SER A 193 7.18 7.22 2.42
C SER A 193 8.27 6.86 3.40
N GLY A 194 8.35 5.60 3.77
CA GLY A 194 9.39 5.11 4.66
C GLY A 194 8.88 3.98 5.52
N PRO A 195 9.67 3.61 6.53
CA PRO A 195 9.36 2.45 7.33
C PRO A 195 8.38 2.78 8.47
N SER A 196 8.32 1.95 9.50
CA SER A 196 7.26 1.99 10.51
C SER A 196 7.27 3.26 11.37
N THR A 197 8.45 3.76 11.75
CA THR A 197 8.60 4.92 12.65
C THR A 197 7.92 6.18 12.12
N PRO A 198 8.16 6.65 10.88
CA PRO A 198 7.48 7.85 10.38
C PRO A 198 5.95 7.67 10.29
N GLY A 199 5.46 6.47 9.94
CA GLY A 199 4.02 6.17 9.96
C GLY A 199 3.42 6.28 11.37
N ASN A 200 4.09 5.71 12.38
CA ASN A 200 3.70 5.80 13.78
C ASN A 200 3.70 7.25 14.32
N LEU A 201 4.65 8.09 13.88
CA LEU A 201 4.65 9.51 14.24
C LEU A 201 3.45 10.25 13.62
N VAL A 202 3.18 10.01 12.34
CA VAL A 202 2.12 10.70 11.61
C VAL A 202 0.73 10.34 12.14
N ILE A 203 0.45 9.08 12.51
CA ILE A 203 -0.89 8.73 13.00
C ILE A 203 -1.28 9.47 14.29
N ILE A 204 -0.28 9.87 15.10
CA ILE A 204 -0.49 10.60 16.36
C ILE A 204 -0.39 12.11 16.14
N ALA A 205 0.66 12.57 15.44
CA ALA A 205 1.04 13.98 15.38
C ALA A 205 0.72 14.65 14.04
N ALA A 206 0.21 13.91 13.05
CA ALA A 206 0.00 14.34 11.67
C ALA A 206 1.27 14.90 10.99
N GLN A 207 2.46 14.58 11.51
CA GLN A 207 3.75 14.91 10.93
C GLN A 207 4.86 14.01 11.49
N ALA A 208 5.97 13.92 10.75
CA ALA A 208 7.21 13.29 11.19
C ALA A 208 8.39 14.30 11.23
N GLY A 209 8.16 15.57 11.56
CA GLY A 209 9.20 16.60 11.60
C GLY A 209 9.32 17.48 10.34
N ILE A 210 8.40 17.37 9.38
CA ILE A 210 8.40 18.15 8.12
C ILE A 210 8.43 19.67 8.40
N THR A 211 7.69 20.14 9.40
CA THR A 211 7.67 21.57 9.76
C THR A 211 9.01 22.04 10.33
N GLN A 212 9.68 21.20 11.13
CA GLN A 212 11.00 21.52 11.69
C GLN A 212 12.04 21.60 10.59
N TRP A 213 12.02 20.64 9.65
CA TRP A 213 12.86 20.69 8.45
C TRP A 213 12.66 21.98 7.63
N LEU A 214 11.41 22.40 7.40
CA LEU A 214 11.13 23.60 6.63
C LEU A 214 11.63 24.89 7.31
N LEU A 215 11.57 24.95 8.64
CA LEU A 215 12.05 26.09 9.42
C LEU A 215 13.58 26.09 9.58
N HIS A 216 14.19 24.90 9.64
CA HIS A 216 15.60 24.68 9.94
C HIS A 216 16.28 23.80 8.88
N PRO A 217 16.29 24.20 7.59
CA PRO A 217 16.82 23.35 6.52
C PRO A 217 18.31 23.06 6.64
N ASN A 218 19.06 23.87 7.39
CA ASN A 218 20.49 23.66 7.64
C ASN A 218 20.77 22.64 8.76
N GLU A 219 19.73 22.18 9.46
CA GLU A 219 19.81 21.21 10.58
C GLU A 219 19.27 19.82 10.19
N THR A 220 18.99 19.61 8.90
CA THR A 220 18.46 18.34 8.35
C THR A 220 19.56 17.31 8.09
N PHE A 221 19.16 16.14 7.59
CA PHE A 221 20.08 15.10 7.14
C PHE A 221 21.06 15.66 6.10
N ALA A 222 22.35 15.34 6.29
CA ALA A 222 23.38 15.67 5.31
C ALA A 222 23.35 14.74 4.10
N ASP A 223 22.73 13.56 4.22
CA ASP A 223 22.60 12.51 3.22
C ASP A 223 21.12 12.26 2.86
N ASP A 224 20.77 11.01 2.52
CA ASP A 224 19.43 10.59 2.15
C ASP A 224 18.52 10.29 3.37
N GLY A 225 19.01 10.52 4.59
CA GLY A 225 18.28 10.30 5.83
C GLY A 225 18.07 8.83 6.18
N ASN A 226 18.76 7.91 5.49
CA ASN A 226 18.56 6.48 5.69
C ASN A 226 19.14 5.99 7.04
N THR A 227 20.01 6.77 7.68
CA THR A 227 20.61 6.42 8.98
C THR A 227 20.64 7.59 9.96
N GLY A 228 20.52 7.27 11.25
CA GLY A 228 20.66 8.22 12.35
C GLY A 228 19.44 9.13 12.58
N PRO A 229 19.43 9.90 13.67
CA PRO A 229 18.34 10.81 13.99
C PRO A 229 18.40 12.08 13.11
N GLY A 230 17.23 12.54 12.66
CA GLY A 230 17.10 13.77 11.88
C GLY A 230 15.64 14.07 11.53
N VAL A 231 15.39 15.25 10.94
CA VAL A 231 14.05 15.67 10.49
C VAL A 231 14.04 16.05 9.00
N PRO A 232 12.97 15.71 8.25
CA PRO A 232 11.86 14.87 8.69
C PRO A 232 12.34 13.44 8.94
N VAL A 233 11.80 12.77 9.96
CA VAL A 233 12.10 11.36 10.24
C VAL A 233 11.62 10.55 9.03
N VAL A 234 12.55 9.85 8.37
CA VAL A 234 12.31 9.03 7.16
C VAL A 234 12.86 7.60 7.30
N ASN A 235 13.36 7.26 8.49
CA ASN A 235 13.97 5.98 8.82
C ASN A 235 13.39 5.43 10.13
N ASP A 236 13.88 4.29 10.59
CA ASP A 236 13.53 3.68 11.88
C ASP A 236 14.57 3.99 12.97
N ALA A 237 14.87 5.27 13.17
CA ALA A 237 15.64 5.67 14.34
C ALA A 237 14.87 5.33 15.63
N ASP A 238 15.51 4.57 16.52
CA ASP A 238 14.95 4.26 17.83
C ASP A 238 14.59 5.56 18.58
N PRO A 239 13.49 5.56 19.36
CA PRO A 239 13.16 6.70 20.19
C PRO A 239 14.29 6.92 21.20
N LEU A 240 14.85 8.13 21.20
CA LEU A 240 15.88 8.52 22.16
C LEU A 240 15.32 8.58 23.60
N TRP A 241 14.03 8.83 23.77
CA TRP A 241 13.44 9.03 25.09
C TRP A 241 13.16 7.71 25.81
N GLY A 242 13.82 7.53 26.96
CA GLY A 242 13.54 6.43 27.87
C GLY A 242 14.07 5.08 27.39
N SER A 243 14.96 5.06 26.40
CA SER A 243 15.62 3.83 25.94
C SER A 243 16.89 3.54 26.75
N PRO A 244 17.13 2.30 27.23
CA PRO A 244 18.43 1.87 27.75
C PRO A 244 19.60 2.02 26.76
N SER A 245 19.28 2.15 25.47
CA SER A 245 20.22 2.40 24.39
C SER A 245 20.57 3.88 24.21
N ASP A 246 19.93 4.81 24.95
CA ASP A 246 20.29 6.23 24.94
C ASP A 246 21.70 6.43 25.53
N LYS A 247 22.68 6.68 24.65
CA LYS A 247 24.07 7.01 25.00
C LYS A 247 24.33 8.51 24.93
N SER A 248 23.30 9.34 24.85
CA SER A 248 23.47 10.80 24.84
C SER A 248 24.11 11.28 26.15
N ALA A 249 24.66 12.49 26.13
CA ALA A 249 25.33 13.06 27.31
C ALA A 249 24.40 13.26 28.51
N HIS A 250 23.08 13.34 28.27
CA HIS A 250 22.05 13.55 29.28
C HIS A 250 20.88 12.59 29.03
N PRO A 251 21.06 11.29 29.30
CA PRO A 251 20.02 10.32 29.03
C PRO A 251 18.82 10.60 29.94
N MET A 252 17.63 10.55 29.36
CA MET A 252 16.41 10.73 30.13
C MET A 252 16.15 9.51 31.03
N ALA A 253 15.50 9.73 32.17
CA ALA A 253 15.21 8.65 33.10
C ALA A 253 14.38 7.54 32.42
N VAL A 254 14.94 6.34 32.37
CA VAL A 254 14.25 5.12 31.94
C VAL A 254 13.46 4.58 33.12
N ASN A 255 12.20 4.20 32.94
CA ASN A 255 11.49 3.41 33.93
C ASN A 255 12.03 1.97 33.88
N PRO A 256 12.69 1.46 34.93
CA PRO A 256 13.34 0.14 34.90
C PRO A 256 12.36 -1.02 34.65
N LYS A 257 11.05 -0.80 34.84
CA LYS A 257 10.00 -1.79 34.57
C LYS A 257 9.61 -1.90 33.11
N ASP A 258 9.93 -0.90 32.29
CA ASP A 258 9.53 -0.89 30.88
C ASP A 258 10.48 -1.73 30.03
N PHE A 259 11.67 -2.08 30.56
CA PHE A 259 12.70 -2.88 29.87
C PHE A 259 13.30 -3.99 30.77
N PRO A 260 12.51 -4.96 31.25
CA PRO A 260 13.03 -6.03 32.08
C PRO A 260 13.92 -6.97 31.25
N GLY A 261 15.25 -6.89 31.45
CA GLY A 261 16.23 -7.76 30.79
C GLY A 261 17.21 -7.04 29.84
N TYR A 262 17.12 -5.71 29.72
CA TYR A 262 18.24 -4.87 29.28
C TYR A 262 19.18 -4.55 30.45
#